data_AF-A0A074RKI5-F1
#
_entry.id   AF-A0A074RKI5-F1
#
_cell.length_a   1.000
_cell.length_b   1.000
_cell.length_c   1.000
_cell.angle_alpha   90.00
_cell.angle_beta   90.00
_cell.angle_gamma   90.00
#
_symmetry.space_group_name_H-M   'P 1'
#
loop_
_entity.id
_entity.type
_entity.pdbx_description
1 polymer ?
#
loop_
_entity_poly.entity_id
_entity_poly.type
_entity_poly.pdbx_seq_one_letter_code
_entity_poly.pdbx_strand_id
1 'polypeptide(L)'
;MREQVIAQFSSDTTRNRTILIANVMDMFAKKQAIDDNSKTILNRLVLDGQQSGVYSTVTPPSFMPDWDRQNAMHRLDSMLEIFSLQVSTQSISACLQSLDYAAPVFRRACSEPPEQPVNLANLMLQSNLDLRHFVALDIIQSVTTGRPTYIRYEVPFSLELCEKIYQVQDGIGLQWLHGFPDQFILLFGWIISLCEMPGGNNAELIAWVETCLPQIRIALDESGDPGLRIGRMVVQECWRFAVLIFLYMALGQAHADDPRVIRAQKGFMRLVRGVKPGRNPDAYLFAPIIIVVATTLAQDQDTLRQRILGVRECTEPGTVGNDVMLELEDVWARARDQKDDPRYGRI
;
A
#
# COMPACT_ATOMS: atom_id res chain seq x y z
N MET A 1 -17.71 16.12 -19.11
CA MET A 1 -17.13 14.84 -19.57
C MET A 1 -16.43 14.95 -20.93
N ARG A 2 -17.12 15.15 -22.07
CA ARG A 2 -16.46 15.24 -23.40
C ARG A 2 -15.35 16.30 -23.48
N GLU A 3 -15.61 17.52 -22.99
CA GLU A 3 -14.62 18.61 -23.02
C GLU A 3 -13.45 18.40 -22.07
N GLN A 4 -13.67 17.74 -20.92
CA GLN A 4 -12.60 17.37 -19.97
C GLN A 4 -11.70 16.29 -20.56
N VAL A 5 -12.27 15.28 -21.22
CA VAL A 5 -11.50 14.24 -21.94
C VAL A 5 -10.71 14.86 -23.09
N ILE A 6 -11.32 15.77 -23.86
CA ILE A 6 -10.62 16.47 -24.94
C ILE A 6 -9.48 17.32 -24.37
N ALA A 7 -9.70 18.09 -23.31
CA ALA A 7 -8.64 18.88 -22.67
C ALA A 7 -7.50 17.99 -22.14
N GLN A 8 -7.81 16.86 -21.51
CA GLN A 8 -6.84 15.92 -20.95
C GLN A 8 -5.94 15.26 -22.03
N PHE A 9 -6.48 14.97 -23.22
CA PHE A 9 -5.73 14.32 -24.32
C PHE A 9 -5.41 15.26 -25.50
N SER A 10 -5.57 16.57 -25.31
CA SER A 10 -5.40 17.56 -26.38
C SER A 10 -3.92 17.83 -26.71
N SER A 11 -3.02 17.70 -25.74
CA SER A 11 -1.59 17.87 -25.96
C SER A 11 -0.94 16.62 -26.55
N ASP A 12 -0.01 16.80 -27.49
CA ASP A 12 0.77 15.71 -28.06
C ASP A 12 1.62 14.99 -27.02
N THR A 13 2.06 15.70 -25.98
CA THR A 13 2.81 15.13 -24.85
C THR A 13 1.96 14.14 -24.04
N THR A 14 0.73 14.51 -23.67
CA THR A 14 -0.15 13.60 -22.92
C THR A 14 -0.57 12.41 -23.78
N ARG A 15 -0.88 12.62 -25.07
CA ARG A 15 -1.22 11.52 -25.99
C ARG A 15 -0.08 10.52 -26.13
N ASN A 16 1.14 10.99 -26.37
CA ASN A 16 2.31 10.13 -26.50
C ASN A 16 2.56 9.34 -25.21
N ARG A 17 2.44 9.99 -24.04
CA ARG A 17 2.58 9.33 -22.74
C ARG A 17 1.57 8.21 -22.55
N THR A 18 0.28 8.48 -22.79
CA THR A 18 -0.78 7.48 -22.66
C THR A 18 -0.55 6.29 -23.59
N ILE A 19 -0.10 6.52 -24.82
CA ILE A 19 0.25 5.43 -25.76
C ILE A 19 1.41 4.59 -25.21
N LEU A 20 2.46 5.22 -24.69
CA LEU A 20 3.61 4.52 -24.12
C LEU A 20 3.22 3.69 -22.90
N ILE A 21 2.42 4.24 -21.98
CA ILE A 21 1.88 3.53 -20.82
C ILE A 21 1.05 2.34 -21.28
N ALA A 22 0.09 2.55 -22.20
CA ALA A 22 -0.77 1.48 -22.72
C ALA A 22 0.03 0.33 -23.37
N ASN A 23 1.10 0.64 -24.11
CA ASN A 23 1.96 -0.38 -24.71
C ASN A 23 2.70 -1.22 -23.65
N VAL A 24 3.22 -0.57 -22.61
CA VAL A 24 3.88 -1.29 -21.49
C VAL A 24 2.86 -2.10 -20.70
N MET A 25 1.66 -1.54 -20.43
CA MET A 25 0.58 -2.24 -19.74
C MET A 25 0.07 -3.46 -20.51
N ASP A 26 -0.11 -3.36 -21.83
CA ASP A 26 -0.56 -4.49 -22.66
C ASP A 26 0.47 -5.63 -22.64
N MET A 27 1.76 -5.30 -22.72
CA MET A 27 2.82 -6.28 -22.57
C MET A 27 2.79 -6.94 -21.19
N PHE A 28 2.74 -6.13 -20.13
CA PHE A 28 2.70 -6.62 -18.76
C PHE A 28 1.45 -7.48 -18.51
N ALA A 29 0.28 -7.09 -19.00
CA ALA A 29 -0.95 -7.87 -18.84
C ALA A 29 -0.85 -9.25 -19.51
N LYS A 30 -0.19 -9.34 -20.67
CA LYS A 30 -0.01 -10.60 -21.42
C LYS A 30 1.08 -11.49 -20.84
N LYS A 31 2.18 -10.91 -20.36
CA LYS A 31 3.40 -11.64 -19.99
C LYS A 31 3.71 -11.63 -18.49
N GLN A 32 3.05 -10.79 -17.69
CA GLN A 32 3.35 -10.54 -16.27
C GLN A 32 4.84 -10.19 -16.03
N ALA A 33 5.48 -9.66 -17.06
CA ALA A 33 6.87 -9.25 -17.11
C ALA A 33 7.03 -8.27 -18.27
N ILE A 34 8.08 -7.44 -18.23
CA ILE A 34 8.39 -6.47 -19.28
C ILE A 34 9.78 -6.72 -19.86
N ASP A 35 9.93 -6.53 -21.18
CA ASP A 35 11.22 -6.64 -21.87
C ASP A 35 12.08 -5.38 -21.74
N ASP A 36 13.32 -5.43 -22.21
CA ASP A 36 14.27 -4.32 -22.06
C ASP A 36 13.82 -3.03 -22.78
N ASN A 37 13.10 -3.17 -23.89
CA ASN A 37 12.50 -2.03 -24.59
C ASN A 37 11.42 -1.37 -23.73
N SER A 38 10.52 -2.16 -23.15
CA SER A 38 9.46 -1.69 -22.28
C SER A 38 10.00 -1.12 -20.97
N LYS A 39 11.06 -1.70 -20.41
CA LYS A 39 11.81 -1.14 -19.27
C LYS A 39 12.40 0.22 -19.62
N THR A 40 12.98 0.38 -20.80
CA THR A 40 13.52 1.66 -21.26
C THR A 40 12.43 2.72 -21.39
N ILE A 41 11.27 2.35 -21.96
CA ILE A 41 10.10 3.23 -22.04
C ILE A 41 9.63 3.62 -20.64
N LEU A 42 9.47 2.66 -19.73
CA LEU A 42 9.03 2.92 -18.37
C LEU A 42 10.02 3.83 -17.61
N ASN A 43 11.32 3.56 -17.70
CA ASN A 43 12.35 4.40 -17.07
C ASN A 43 12.29 5.85 -17.57
N ARG A 44 12.06 6.06 -18.87
CA ARG A 44 11.86 7.40 -19.43
C ARG A 44 10.62 8.08 -18.84
N LEU A 45 9.50 7.37 -18.78
CA LEU A 45 8.26 7.88 -18.19
C LEU A 45 8.46 8.29 -16.72
N VAL A 46 9.17 7.45 -15.96
CA VAL A 46 9.54 7.72 -14.56
C VAL A 46 10.37 8.99 -14.46
N LEU A 47 11.43 9.14 -15.27
CA LEU A 47 12.27 10.34 -15.27
C LEU A 47 11.47 11.61 -15.61
N ASP A 48 10.57 11.56 -16.58
CA ASP A 48 9.69 12.68 -16.93
C ASP A 48 8.76 13.05 -15.75
N GLY A 49 8.26 12.05 -15.02
CA GLY A 49 7.48 12.25 -13.78
C GLY A 49 8.32 12.86 -12.65
N GLN A 50 9.55 12.38 -12.44
CA GLN A 50 10.46 12.88 -11.42
C GLN A 50 10.86 14.35 -11.67
N GLN A 51 11.12 14.73 -12.92
CA GLN A 51 11.36 16.13 -13.30
C GLN A 51 10.19 17.05 -12.92
N SER A 52 8.95 16.55 -13.06
CA SER A 52 7.75 17.27 -12.65
C SER A 52 7.65 17.42 -11.12
N GLY A 53 8.13 16.43 -10.36
CA GLY A 53 8.28 16.48 -8.91
C GLY A 53 9.30 17.54 -8.48
N VAL A 54 10.50 17.52 -9.08
CA VAL A 54 11.56 18.52 -8.82
C VAL A 54 11.05 19.94 -9.08
N TYR A 55 10.38 20.17 -10.20
CA TYR A 55 9.80 21.48 -10.50
C TYR A 55 8.84 21.94 -9.39
N SER A 56 8.08 21.02 -8.81
CA SER A 56 7.13 21.33 -7.74
C SER A 56 7.84 21.71 -6.43
N THR A 57 8.98 21.10 -6.12
CA THR A 57 9.78 21.49 -4.94
C THR A 57 10.44 22.87 -5.07
N VAL A 58 10.88 23.25 -6.26
CA VAL A 58 11.68 24.47 -6.49
C VAL A 58 10.79 25.69 -6.75
N THR A 59 9.61 25.49 -7.34
CA THR A 59 8.72 26.60 -7.70
C THR A 59 7.88 27.01 -6.48
N PRO A 60 7.81 28.31 -6.12
CA PRO A 60 6.92 28.78 -5.05
C PRO A 60 5.45 28.53 -5.40
N PRO A 61 4.56 28.36 -4.40
CA PRO A 61 3.12 28.24 -4.63
C PRO A 61 2.59 29.41 -5.47
N SER A 62 1.72 29.12 -6.43
CA SER A 62 1.14 30.17 -7.28
C SER A 62 0.23 31.10 -6.48
N PHE A 63 0.15 32.37 -6.91
CA PHE A 63 -0.81 33.35 -6.39
C PHE A 63 -2.28 32.98 -6.68
N MET A 64 -2.52 31.94 -7.50
CA MET A 64 -3.83 31.33 -7.73
C MET A 64 -3.83 29.90 -7.15
N PRO A 65 -4.19 29.72 -5.86
CA PRO A 65 -4.04 28.45 -5.16
C PRO A 65 -4.83 27.30 -5.78
N ASP A 66 -6.04 27.57 -6.29
CA ASP A 66 -6.88 26.53 -6.89
C ASP A 66 -6.29 25.99 -8.19
N TRP A 67 -5.68 26.87 -9.01
CA TRP A 67 -5.03 26.48 -10.25
C TRP A 67 -3.75 25.68 -9.99
N ASP A 68 -2.98 26.08 -8.97
CA ASP A 68 -1.79 25.33 -8.54
C ASP A 68 -2.14 23.92 -8.08
N ARG A 69 -3.19 23.83 -7.24
CA ARG A 69 -3.70 22.56 -6.71
C ARG A 69 -4.15 21.65 -7.84
N GLN A 70 -4.92 22.17 -8.80
CA GLN A 70 -5.39 21.38 -9.94
C GLN A 70 -4.24 20.89 -10.83
N ASN A 71 -3.21 21.72 -11.05
CA ASN A 71 -2.02 21.29 -11.79
C ASN A 71 -1.22 20.22 -11.04
N ALA A 72 -1.08 20.37 -9.73
CA ALA A 72 -0.43 19.38 -8.89
C ALA A 72 -1.18 18.04 -8.93
N MET A 73 -2.52 18.08 -8.89
CA MET A 73 -3.37 16.89 -9.06
C MET A 73 -3.11 16.19 -10.40
N HIS A 74 -3.09 16.92 -11.52
CA HIS A 74 -2.82 16.34 -12.84
C HIS A 74 -1.42 15.73 -12.95
N ARG A 75 -0.42 16.33 -12.30
CA ARG A 75 0.93 15.76 -12.23
C ARG A 75 0.97 14.51 -11.38
N LEU A 76 0.28 14.52 -10.23
CA LEU A 76 0.20 13.36 -9.35
C LEU A 76 -0.46 12.17 -10.04
N ASP A 77 -1.60 12.36 -10.69
CA ASP A 77 -2.30 11.35 -11.52
C ASP A 77 -1.32 10.67 -12.48
N SER A 78 -0.59 11.48 -13.24
CA SER A 78 0.43 11.02 -14.18
C SER A 78 1.53 10.17 -13.52
N MET A 79 2.00 10.56 -12.33
CA MET A 79 3.03 9.83 -11.60
C MET A 79 2.51 8.52 -11.03
N LEU A 80 1.26 8.50 -10.54
CA LEU A 80 0.64 7.31 -9.94
C LEU A 80 0.22 6.27 -10.99
N GLU A 81 -0.16 6.70 -12.19
CA GLU A 81 -0.40 5.82 -13.34
C GLU A 81 0.89 5.04 -13.69
N ILE A 82 2.03 5.74 -13.74
CA ILE A 82 3.35 5.13 -13.95
C ILE A 82 3.74 4.24 -12.77
N PHE A 83 3.51 4.70 -11.54
CA PHE A 83 3.83 3.96 -10.32
C PHE A 83 3.14 2.60 -10.26
N SER A 84 1.90 2.53 -10.74
CA SER A 84 1.11 1.28 -10.78
C SER A 84 1.77 0.19 -11.63
N LEU A 85 2.61 0.56 -12.61
CA LEU A 85 3.46 -0.39 -13.34
C LEU A 85 4.76 -0.67 -12.61
N GLN A 86 5.39 0.35 -12.00
CA GLN A 86 6.67 0.20 -11.31
C GLN A 86 6.59 -0.84 -10.18
N VAL A 87 5.51 -0.84 -9.40
CA VAL A 87 5.35 -1.77 -8.26
C VAL A 87 5.46 -3.25 -8.63
N SER A 88 5.15 -3.61 -9.88
CA SER A 88 5.24 -4.99 -10.37
C SER A 88 6.45 -5.25 -11.28
N THR A 89 7.23 -4.23 -11.62
CA THR A 89 8.25 -4.34 -12.70
C THR A 89 9.61 -3.75 -12.36
N GLN A 90 9.72 -3.01 -11.26
CA GLN A 90 10.94 -2.34 -10.83
C GLN A 90 11.24 -2.64 -9.35
N SER A 91 12.47 -2.36 -8.94
CA SER A 91 12.96 -2.61 -7.57
C SER A 91 12.21 -1.78 -6.53
N ILE A 92 12.20 -2.24 -5.28
CA ILE A 92 11.61 -1.49 -4.16
C ILE A 92 12.25 -0.11 -4.00
N SER A 93 13.57 -0.01 -4.21
CA SER A 93 14.30 1.26 -4.14
C SER A 93 13.83 2.27 -5.21
N ALA A 94 13.54 1.82 -6.42
CA ALA A 94 13.04 2.68 -7.50
C ALA A 94 11.62 3.18 -7.21
N CYS A 95 10.77 2.33 -6.62
CA CYS A 95 9.44 2.72 -6.16
C CYS A 95 9.52 3.75 -5.03
N LEU A 96 10.33 3.53 -4.00
CA LEU A 96 10.52 4.49 -2.90
C LEU A 96 11.04 5.85 -3.43
N GLN A 97 12.03 5.82 -4.33
CA GLN A 97 12.51 7.04 -4.98
C GLN A 97 11.38 7.78 -5.72
N SER A 98 10.49 7.06 -6.38
CA SER A 98 9.35 7.67 -7.09
C SER A 98 8.36 8.33 -6.12
N LEU A 99 8.17 7.75 -4.92
CA LEU A 99 7.39 8.38 -3.85
C LEU A 99 8.06 9.64 -3.30
N ASP A 100 9.39 9.68 -3.18
CA ASP A 100 10.13 10.89 -2.76
C ASP A 100 9.79 12.09 -3.64
N TYR A 101 9.68 11.87 -4.96
CA TYR A 101 9.30 12.92 -5.92
C TYR A 101 7.80 13.21 -5.96
N ALA A 102 6.95 12.21 -5.69
CA ALA A 102 5.50 12.37 -5.69
C ALA A 102 4.99 13.10 -4.44
N ALA A 103 5.63 12.90 -3.28
CA ALA A 103 5.24 13.52 -2.01
C ALA A 103 5.07 15.05 -2.05
N PRO A 104 6.02 15.85 -2.58
CA PRO A 104 5.84 17.30 -2.68
C PRO A 104 4.73 17.70 -3.67
N VAL A 105 4.49 16.90 -4.71
CA VAL A 105 3.40 17.13 -5.68
C VAL A 105 2.06 16.86 -5.01
N PHE A 106 1.92 15.72 -4.32
CA PHE A 106 0.77 15.41 -3.51
C PHE A 106 0.49 16.50 -2.48
N ARG A 107 1.53 16.98 -1.79
CA ARG A 107 1.38 18.01 -0.78
C ARG A 107 0.79 19.31 -1.32
N ARG A 108 1.20 19.70 -2.53
CA ARG A 108 0.66 20.87 -3.24
C ARG A 108 -0.76 20.65 -3.76
N ALA A 109 -1.16 19.39 -3.97
CA ALA A 109 -2.52 19.01 -4.33
C ALA A 109 -3.49 19.02 -3.13
N CYS A 110 -2.99 19.03 -1.88
CA CYS A 110 -3.82 19.15 -0.68
C CYS A 110 -4.33 20.58 -0.47
N SER A 111 -5.44 20.71 0.26
CA SER A 111 -6.02 22.01 0.64
C SER A 111 -5.31 22.66 1.84
N GLU A 112 -4.70 21.84 2.68
CA GLU A 112 -4.12 22.23 3.95
C GLU A 112 -2.74 22.89 3.74
N PRO A 113 -2.42 23.99 4.46
CA PRO A 113 -1.12 24.65 4.39
C PRO A 113 0.04 23.68 4.67
N PRO A 114 1.21 23.82 4.02
CA PRO A 114 2.34 22.87 4.10
C PRO A 114 2.75 22.42 5.51
N GLU A 115 2.62 23.30 6.51
CA GLU A 115 3.02 23.07 7.90
C GLU A 115 1.99 22.27 8.71
N GLN A 116 0.74 22.18 8.24
CA GLN A 116 -0.35 21.48 8.93
C GLN A 116 -0.43 20.01 8.51
N PRO A 117 -0.85 19.09 9.39
CA PRO A 117 -1.12 17.73 8.96
C PRO A 117 -2.24 17.69 7.91
N VAL A 118 -2.16 16.74 6.97
CA VAL A 118 -3.21 16.52 5.98
C VAL A 118 -4.37 15.78 6.62
N ASN A 119 -5.61 16.26 6.43
CA ASN A 119 -6.78 15.62 7.01
C ASN A 119 -7.12 14.35 6.21
N LEU A 120 -6.80 13.20 6.78
CA LEU A 120 -6.96 11.92 6.11
C LEU A 120 -8.43 11.59 5.86
N ALA A 121 -9.32 11.91 6.80
CA ALA A 121 -10.75 11.65 6.65
C ALA A 121 -11.35 12.40 5.45
N ASN A 122 -10.96 13.66 5.24
CA ASN A 122 -11.40 14.44 4.10
C ASN A 122 -10.98 13.81 2.78
N LEU A 123 -9.73 13.34 2.67
CA LEU A 123 -9.25 12.68 1.45
C LEU A 123 -9.98 11.37 1.18
N MET A 124 -10.24 10.56 2.20
CA MET A 124 -10.92 9.27 2.03
C MET A 124 -12.41 9.41 1.67
N LEU A 125 -13.05 10.51 2.06
CA LEU A 125 -14.44 10.83 1.72
C LEU A 125 -14.58 11.57 0.38
N GLN A 126 -13.50 12.10 -0.18
CA GLN A 126 -13.50 12.77 -1.48
C GLN A 126 -13.50 11.76 -2.65
N SER A 127 -14.06 12.17 -3.79
CA SER A 127 -14.11 11.36 -5.01
C SER A 127 -12.78 11.28 -5.76
N ASN A 128 -11.74 11.99 -5.31
CA ASN A 128 -10.44 11.97 -5.97
C ASN A 128 -9.70 10.64 -5.66
N LEU A 129 -9.54 9.79 -6.69
CA LEU A 129 -8.87 8.50 -6.56
C LEU A 129 -7.36 8.65 -6.36
N ASP A 130 -6.73 9.63 -7.00
CA ASP A 130 -5.28 9.81 -7.02
C ASP A 130 -4.75 10.22 -5.65
N LEU A 131 -5.45 11.14 -4.97
CA LEU A 131 -5.09 11.55 -3.61
C LEU A 131 -5.22 10.37 -2.64
N ARG A 132 -6.30 9.58 -2.75
CA ARG A 132 -6.47 8.36 -1.95
C ARG A 132 -5.37 7.34 -2.27
N HIS A 133 -5.01 7.19 -3.54
CA HIS A 133 -3.97 6.26 -3.96
C HIS A 133 -2.60 6.63 -3.42
N PHE A 134 -2.18 7.90 -3.50
CA PHE A 134 -0.94 8.34 -2.87
C PHE A 134 -0.92 8.06 -1.37
N VAL A 135 -1.99 8.43 -0.66
CA VAL A 135 -2.14 8.17 0.78
C VAL A 135 -1.97 6.69 1.10
N ALA A 136 -2.58 5.82 0.31
CA ALA A 136 -2.48 4.39 0.53
C ALA A 136 -1.05 3.87 0.31
N LEU A 137 -0.37 4.36 -0.73
CA LEU A 137 1.03 4.01 -0.96
C LEU A 137 1.94 4.50 0.19
N ASP A 138 1.71 5.72 0.69
CA ASP A 138 2.51 6.29 1.78
C ASP A 138 2.31 5.53 3.11
N ILE A 139 1.07 5.20 3.44
CA ILE A 139 0.78 4.42 4.65
C ILE A 139 1.30 2.98 4.49
N ILE A 140 1.14 2.36 3.32
CA ILE A 140 1.60 0.98 3.12
C ILE A 140 3.11 0.87 3.10
N GLN A 141 3.84 1.80 2.46
CA GLN A 141 5.29 1.78 2.53
C GLN A 141 5.75 1.92 3.99
N SER A 142 5.13 2.82 4.77
CA SER A 142 5.47 3.00 6.18
C SER A 142 5.28 1.72 6.99
N VAL A 143 4.11 1.07 6.84
CA VAL A 143 3.77 -0.17 7.55
C VAL A 143 4.66 -1.35 7.13
N THR A 144 5.04 -1.45 5.85
CA THR A 144 5.79 -2.60 5.32
C THR A 144 7.30 -2.46 5.47
N THR A 145 7.84 -1.23 5.43
CA THR A 145 9.29 -1.00 5.55
C THR A 145 9.71 -0.47 6.92
N GLY A 146 8.75 -0.14 7.81
CA GLY A 146 9.01 0.50 9.09
C GLY A 146 9.56 1.93 8.99
N ARG A 147 9.44 2.57 7.81
CA ARG A 147 9.87 3.96 7.60
C ARG A 147 8.73 4.91 8.00
N PRO A 148 9.01 6.16 8.38
CA PRO A 148 7.96 7.15 8.55
C PRO A 148 7.17 7.37 7.25
N THR A 149 5.94 7.84 7.37
CA THR A 149 5.20 8.35 6.22
C THR A 149 5.89 9.60 5.66
N TYR A 150 5.79 9.80 4.35
CA TYR A 150 6.23 11.01 3.66
C TYR A 150 5.42 12.22 4.10
N ILE A 151 4.13 12.01 4.39
CA ILE A 151 3.20 13.05 4.80
C ILE A 151 2.74 12.81 6.22
N ARG A 152 2.63 13.90 6.99
CA ARG A 152 2.00 13.87 8.31
C ARG A 152 0.49 13.94 8.16
N TYR A 153 -0.22 12.97 8.72
CA TYR A 153 -1.68 12.89 8.66
C TYR A 153 -2.33 13.24 10.00
N GLU A 154 -3.44 13.95 9.93
CA GLU A 154 -4.41 14.02 11.02
C GLU A 154 -5.47 12.96 10.76
N VAL A 155 -5.63 12.04 11.71
CA VAL A 155 -6.50 10.87 11.53
C VAL A 155 -7.56 10.79 12.63
N PRO A 156 -8.76 11.36 12.43
CA PRO A 156 -9.86 11.28 13.38
C PRO A 156 -10.57 9.92 13.26
N PHE A 157 -9.87 8.83 13.58
CA PHE A 157 -10.39 7.49 13.42
C PHE A 157 -11.62 7.23 14.32
N SER A 158 -12.71 6.73 13.73
CA SER A 158 -13.88 6.24 14.45
C SER A 158 -14.66 5.20 13.63
N LEU A 159 -15.52 4.43 14.29
CA LEU A 159 -16.41 3.47 13.61
C LEU A 159 -17.45 4.19 12.74
N GLU A 160 -17.93 5.36 13.16
CA GLU A 160 -18.85 6.18 12.36
C GLU A 160 -18.20 6.67 11.07
N LEU A 161 -16.91 7.03 11.13
CA LEU A 161 -16.15 7.41 9.92
C LEU A 161 -15.97 6.20 9.00
N CYS A 162 -15.67 5.01 9.54
CA CYS A 162 -15.57 3.78 8.75
C CYS A 162 -16.88 3.46 8.02
N GLU A 163 -18.03 3.63 8.69
CA GLU A 163 -19.36 3.42 8.09
C GLU A 163 -19.66 4.48 7.01
N LYS A 164 -19.29 5.74 7.22
CA LYS A 164 -19.42 6.78 6.18
C LYS A 164 -18.61 6.42 4.94
N ILE A 165 -17.36 5.97 5.11
CA ILE A 165 -16.51 5.53 3.98
C ILE A 165 -17.11 4.33 3.28
N TYR A 166 -17.62 3.36 4.05
CA TYR A 166 -18.33 2.20 3.48
C TYR A 166 -19.54 2.63 2.62
N GLN A 167 -20.27 3.68 3.01
CA GLN A 167 -21.44 4.17 2.29
C GLN A 167 -21.09 4.96 1.00
N VAL A 168 -19.94 5.63 0.95
CA VAL A 168 -19.51 6.41 -0.23
C VAL A 168 -18.58 5.64 -1.17
N GLN A 169 -18.24 4.38 -0.84
CA GLN A 169 -17.46 3.51 -1.72
C GLN A 169 -18.29 3.13 -2.96
N ASP A 170 -18.15 3.91 -4.03
CA ASP A 170 -18.84 3.73 -5.33
C ASP A 170 -18.36 2.50 -6.14
N GLY A 171 -17.93 1.43 -5.47
CA GLY A 171 -17.44 0.21 -6.12
C GLY A 171 -16.09 0.38 -6.85
N ILE A 172 -15.61 1.59 -7.14
CA ILE A 172 -14.29 1.89 -7.72
C ILE A 172 -13.40 2.51 -6.63
N GLY A 173 -12.52 1.69 -6.05
CA GLY A 173 -11.65 2.11 -4.94
C GLY A 173 -10.32 1.35 -4.93
N LEU A 174 -9.43 1.71 -4.02
CA LEU A 174 -8.08 1.13 -3.88
C LEU A 174 -8.08 -0.38 -3.64
N GLN A 175 -9.19 -0.89 -3.10
CA GLN A 175 -9.45 -2.31 -2.97
C GLN A 175 -9.34 -3.08 -4.31
N TRP A 176 -9.61 -2.45 -5.45
CA TRP A 176 -9.43 -3.08 -6.76
C TRP A 176 -7.97 -3.14 -7.21
N LEU A 177 -7.22 -2.08 -6.91
CA LEU A 177 -5.84 -1.94 -7.37
C LEU A 177 -4.89 -2.76 -6.51
N HIS A 178 -5.06 -2.69 -5.18
CA HIS A 178 -4.11 -3.27 -4.21
C HIS A 178 -4.75 -4.28 -3.25
N GLY A 179 -6.06 -4.57 -3.39
CA GLY A 179 -6.76 -5.46 -2.46
C GLY A 179 -6.97 -4.82 -1.08
N PHE A 180 -6.69 -3.52 -0.97
CA PHE A 180 -6.57 -2.78 0.28
C PHE A 180 -7.89 -2.08 0.67
N PRO A 181 -8.54 -2.43 1.80
CA PRO A 181 -9.74 -1.75 2.28
C PRO A 181 -9.46 -0.35 2.84
N ASP A 182 -10.11 0.69 2.32
CA ASP A 182 -9.92 2.10 2.73
C ASP A 182 -10.01 2.32 4.25
N GLN A 183 -10.91 1.60 4.93
CA GLN A 183 -11.09 1.67 6.38
C GLN A 183 -9.82 1.26 7.13
N PHE A 184 -9.02 0.35 6.58
CA PHE A 184 -7.75 -0.05 7.17
C PHE A 184 -6.63 0.95 6.88
N ILE A 185 -6.72 1.78 5.83
CA ILE A 185 -5.75 2.86 5.58
C ILE A 185 -5.88 3.85 6.73
N LEU A 186 -7.11 4.23 7.06
CA LEU A 186 -7.38 5.07 8.22
C LEU A 186 -6.85 4.46 9.51
N LEU A 187 -7.12 3.16 9.74
CA LEU A 187 -6.70 2.52 10.97
C LEU A 187 -5.17 2.43 11.08
N PHE A 188 -4.46 2.08 10.01
CA PHE A 188 -2.99 2.10 10.00
C PHE A 188 -2.45 3.51 10.19
N GLY A 189 -2.96 4.50 9.45
CA GLY A 189 -2.54 5.90 9.61
C GLY A 189 -2.75 6.41 11.04
N TRP A 190 -3.85 6.03 11.68
CA TRP A 190 -4.10 6.34 13.08
C TRP A 190 -3.13 5.64 14.02
N ILE A 191 -2.90 4.33 13.85
CA ILE A 191 -1.94 3.57 14.66
C ILE A 191 -0.53 4.16 14.51
N ILE A 192 -0.10 4.53 13.31
CA ILE A 192 1.18 5.22 13.07
C ILE A 192 1.23 6.52 13.88
N SER A 193 0.18 7.35 13.80
CA SER A 193 0.14 8.60 14.57
C SER A 193 0.21 8.37 16.09
N LEU A 194 -0.39 7.28 16.60
CA LEU A 194 -0.29 6.90 18.00
C LEU A 194 1.13 6.46 18.39
N CYS A 195 1.86 5.80 17.50
CA CYS A 195 3.24 5.37 17.75
C CYS A 195 4.19 6.58 17.95
N GLU A 196 3.87 7.72 17.35
CA GLU A 196 4.64 8.97 17.49
C GLU A 196 4.26 9.78 18.74
N MET A 197 3.10 9.49 19.36
CA MET A 197 2.62 10.23 20.53
C MET A 197 3.13 9.65 21.85
N PRO A 198 3.64 10.49 22.78
CA PRO A 198 4.00 10.05 24.12
C PRO A 198 2.82 9.37 24.83
N GLY A 199 3.00 8.12 25.26
CA GLY A 199 1.94 7.35 25.93
C GLY A 199 0.88 6.75 25.00
N GLY A 200 1.08 6.76 23.68
CA GLY A 200 0.18 6.13 22.71
C GLY A 200 0.07 4.61 22.86
N ASN A 201 1.07 3.96 23.47
CA ASN A 201 1.12 2.52 23.72
C ASN A 201 0.31 2.08 24.97
N ASN A 202 -0.93 2.56 25.10
CA ASN A 202 -1.83 2.21 26.21
C ASN A 202 -2.57 0.89 25.92
N ALA A 203 -2.62 -0.02 26.91
CA ALA A 203 -3.37 -1.27 26.84
C ALA A 203 -4.87 -1.06 26.59
N GLU A 204 -5.47 0.02 27.11
CA GLU A 204 -6.87 0.36 26.88
C GLU A 204 -7.14 0.70 25.41
N LEU A 205 -6.22 1.40 24.75
CA LEU A 205 -6.33 1.72 23.32
C LEU A 205 -6.21 0.45 22.47
N ILE A 206 -5.29 -0.45 22.82
CA ILE A 206 -5.14 -1.74 22.12
C ILE A 206 -6.42 -2.55 22.25
N ALA A 207 -6.97 -2.70 23.46
CA ALA A 207 -8.22 -3.42 23.70
C ALA A 207 -9.43 -2.78 22.99
N TRP A 208 -9.44 -1.45 22.89
CA TRP A 208 -10.44 -0.73 22.12
C TRP A 208 -10.38 -1.07 20.63
N VAL A 209 -9.18 -1.06 20.03
CA VAL A 209 -9.00 -1.47 18.62
C VAL A 209 -9.42 -2.92 18.39
N GLU A 210 -9.04 -3.84 19.30
CA GLU A 210 -9.46 -5.25 19.24
C GLU A 210 -10.98 -5.40 19.21
N THR A 211 -11.70 -4.53 19.94
CA THR A 211 -13.17 -4.52 19.98
C THR A 211 -13.78 -3.90 18.73
N CYS A 212 -13.17 -2.85 18.20
CA CYS A 212 -13.65 -2.13 17.01
C CYS A 212 -13.38 -2.89 15.70
N LEU A 213 -12.24 -3.57 15.58
CA LEU A 213 -11.79 -4.16 14.33
C LEU A 213 -12.77 -5.17 13.69
N PRO A 214 -13.44 -6.06 14.44
CA PRO A 214 -14.47 -6.95 13.89
C PRO A 214 -15.72 -6.23 13.40
N GLN A 215 -15.98 -5.01 13.86
CA GLN A 215 -17.16 -4.22 13.52
C GLN A 215 -16.99 -3.43 12.22
N ILE A 216 -15.75 -3.24 11.75
CA ILE A 216 -15.48 -2.54 10.49
C ILE A 216 -16.02 -3.35 9.32
N ARG A 217 -16.99 -2.81 8.60
CA ARG A 217 -17.57 -3.41 7.40
C ARG A 217 -16.73 -3.03 6.18
N ILE A 218 -16.54 -4.00 5.29
CA ILE A 218 -15.83 -3.81 4.02
C ILE A 218 -16.79 -4.20 2.90
N ALA A 219 -16.83 -3.41 1.83
CA ALA A 219 -17.69 -3.69 0.69
C ALA A 219 -17.33 -5.05 0.06
N LEU A 220 -18.35 -5.89 -0.07
CA LEU A 220 -18.29 -7.11 -0.87
C LEU A 220 -18.68 -6.73 -2.29
N ASP A 221 -17.80 -7.00 -3.24
CA ASP A 221 -18.10 -6.85 -4.66
C ASP A 221 -19.17 -7.88 -5.08
N GLU A 222 -20.08 -7.48 -5.97
CA GLU A 222 -21.12 -8.33 -6.56
C GLU A 222 -20.55 -9.20 -7.71
N SER A 223 -19.24 -9.49 -7.71
CA SER A 223 -18.63 -10.37 -8.70
C SER A 223 -19.44 -11.67 -8.85
N GLY A 224 -19.80 -11.97 -10.10
CA GLY A 224 -20.54 -13.18 -10.44
C GLY A 224 -19.74 -14.47 -10.29
N ASP A 225 -18.40 -14.40 -10.20
CA ASP A 225 -17.54 -15.57 -9.97
C ASP A 225 -17.38 -15.86 -8.47
N PRO A 226 -17.88 -17.01 -7.96
CA PRO A 226 -17.80 -17.35 -6.54
C PRO A 226 -16.36 -17.51 -6.04
N GLY A 227 -15.44 -17.97 -6.89
CA GLY A 227 -14.04 -18.18 -6.53
C GLY A 227 -13.32 -16.87 -6.27
N LEU A 228 -13.47 -15.89 -7.16
CA LEU A 228 -12.96 -14.53 -6.99
C LEU A 228 -13.57 -13.85 -5.77
N ARG A 229 -14.87 -14.05 -5.51
CA ARG A 229 -15.53 -13.53 -4.31
C ARG A 229 -14.91 -14.08 -3.04
N ILE A 230 -14.70 -15.40 -2.95
CA ILE A 230 -14.03 -16.04 -1.81
C ILE A 230 -12.59 -15.52 -1.66
N GLY A 231 -11.84 -15.45 -2.75
CA GLY A 231 -10.48 -14.91 -2.74
C GLY A 231 -10.42 -13.48 -2.20
N ARG A 232 -11.33 -12.61 -2.66
CA ARG A 232 -11.42 -11.21 -2.20
C ARG A 232 -11.77 -11.12 -0.72
N MET A 233 -12.72 -11.94 -0.24
CA MET A 233 -13.05 -12.03 1.19
C MET A 233 -11.84 -12.46 2.03
N VAL A 234 -11.07 -13.44 1.54
CA VAL A 234 -9.86 -13.89 2.23
C VAL A 234 -8.80 -12.78 2.29
N VAL A 235 -8.58 -12.02 1.22
CA VAL A 235 -7.67 -10.86 1.23
C VAL A 235 -8.09 -9.84 2.29
N GLN A 236 -9.38 -9.48 2.32
CA GLN A 236 -9.93 -8.52 3.28
C GLN A 236 -9.76 -8.99 4.74
N GLU A 237 -10.02 -10.26 5.02
CA GLU A 237 -9.86 -10.81 6.36
C GLU A 237 -8.38 -11.01 6.75
N CYS A 238 -7.50 -11.29 5.77
CA CYS A 238 -6.05 -11.27 5.96
C CYS A 238 -5.56 -9.88 6.38
N TRP A 239 -6.13 -8.80 5.83
CA TRP A 239 -5.82 -7.44 6.27
C TRP A 239 -6.19 -7.19 7.74
N ARG A 240 -7.30 -7.76 8.25
CA ARG A 240 -7.62 -7.64 9.69
C ARG A 240 -6.53 -8.23 10.57
N PHE A 241 -6.01 -9.39 10.22
CA PHE A 241 -4.90 -9.99 10.96
C PHE A 241 -3.61 -9.18 10.82
N ALA A 242 -3.32 -8.62 9.65
CA ALA A 242 -2.18 -7.72 9.46
C ALA A 242 -2.30 -6.48 10.37
N VAL A 243 -3.49 -5.89 10.49
CA VAL A 243 -3.76 -4.78 11.42
C VAL A 243 -3.49 -5.19 12.87
N LEU A 244 -3.98 -6.36 13.31
CA LEU A 244 -3.74 -6.83 14.69
C LEU A 244 -2.25 -7.02 14.97
N ILE A 245 -1.51 -7.65 14.05
CA ILE A 245 -0.08 -7.89 14.22
C ILE A 245 0.67 -6.55 14.28
N PHE A 246 0.38 -5.62 13.37
CA PHE A 246 0.98 -4.30 13.39
C PHE A 246 0.63 -3.53 14.67
N LEU A 247 -0.63 -3.56 15.12
CA LEU A 247 -1.06 -2.95 16.38
C LEU A 247 -0.24 -3.48 17.55
N TYR A 248 -0.09 -4.80 17.68
CA TYR A 248 0.63 -5.39 18.80
C TYR A 248 2.12 -5.08 18.77
N MET A 249 2.75 -5.17 17.60
CA MET A 249 4.20 -5.00 17.48
C MET A 249 4.62 -3.53 17.43
N ALA A 250 3.98 -2.72 16.59
CA ALA A 250 4.37 -1.33 16.39
C ALA A 250 3.86 -0.45 17.53
N LEU A 251 2.57 -0.53 17.88
CA LEU A 251 2.04 0.29 18.97
C LEU A 251 2.28 -0.37 20.34
N GLY A 252 1.96 -1.66 20.46
CA GLY A 252 2.10 -2.39 21.72
C GLY A 252 3.53 -2.80 22.08
N GLN A 253 4.50 -2.63 21.17
CA GLN A 253 5.90 -3.03 21.35
C GLN A 253 6.04 -4.51 21.76
N ALA A 254 5.09 -5.35 21.35
CA ALA A 254 5.06 -6.76 21.67
C ALA A 254 6.09 -7.53 20.84
N HIS A 255 6.69 -8.54 21.47
CA HIS A 255 7.58 -9.47 20.76
C HIS A 255 6.79 -10.33 19.77
N ALA A 256 7.47 -10.85 18.74
CA ALA A 256 6.89 -11.80 17.78
C ALA A 256 6.28 -13.05 18.44
N ASP A 257 6.83 -13.46 19.60
CA ASP A 257 6.36 -14.61 20.37
C ASP A 257 5.22 -14.27 21.35
N ASP A 258 4.70 -13.02 21.36
CA ASP A 258 3.53 -12.66 22.17
C ASP A 258 2.33 -13.54 21.76
N PRO A 259 1.60 -14.15 22.73
CA PRO A 259 0.47 -15.04 22.43
C PRO A 259 -0.61 -14.41 21.53
N ARG A 260 -0.80 -13.08 21.59
CA ARG A 260 -1.75 -12.34 20.75
C ARG A 260 -1.26 -12.26 19.30
N VAL A 261 0.03 -11.99 19.11
CA VAL A 261 0.69 -12.00 17.79
C VAL A 261 0.57 -13.39 17.18
N ILE A 262 1.02 -14.43 17.89
CA ILE A 262 0.95 -15.83 17.42
C ILE A 262 -0.49 -16.22 17.05
N ARG A 263 -1.48 -15.79 17.83
CA ARG A 263 -2.90 -16.07 17.54
C ARG A 263 -3.35 -15.39 16.25
N ALA A 264 -3.03 -14.12 16.05
CA ALA A 264 -3.38 -13.39 14.83
C ALA A 264 -2.72 -14.04 13.60
N GLN A 265 -1.46 -14.45 13.71
CA GLN A 265 -0.76 -15.16 12.63
C GLN A 265 -1.38 -16.50 12.30
N LYS A 266 -1.75 -17.31 13.30
CA LYS A 266 -2.45 -18.59 13.06
C LYS A 266 -3.77 -18.36 12.34
N GLY A 267 -4.50 -17.28 12.69
CA GLY A 267 -5.70 -16.84 11.98
C GLY A 267 -5.42 -16.51 10.52
N PHE A 268 -4.40 -15.69 10.26
CA PHE A 268 -3.94 -15.34 8.92
C PHE A 268 -3.58 -16.57 8.09
N MET A 269 -2.73 -17.46 8.63
CA MET A 269 -2.28 -18.66 7.94
C MET A 269 -3.42 -19.64 7.66
N ARG A 270 -4.43 -19.72 8.53
CA ARG A 270 -5.64 -20.52 8.29
C ARG A 270 -6.38 -20.02 7.05
N LEU A 271 -6.50 -18.71 6.87
CA LEU A 271 -7.15 -18.12 5.69
C LEU A 271 -6.33 -18.36 4.42
N VAL A 272 -5.03 -18.06 4.46
CA VAL A 272 -4.13 -18.29 3.32
C VAL A 272 -4.16 -19.74 2.88
N ARG A 273 -4.06 -20.71 3.81
CA ARG A 273 -4.15 -22.14 3.48
C ARG A 273 -5.54 -22.59 3.02
N GLY A 274 -6.59 -21.86 3.39
CA GLY A 274 -7.98 -22.16 3.04
C GLY A 274 -8.35 -21.80 1.59
N VAL A 275 -7.53 -21.02 0.89
CA VAL A 275 -7.75 -20.64 -0.52
C VAL A 275 -6.73 -21.28 -1.44
N LYS A 276 -7.17 -21.60 -2.66
CA LYS A 276 -6.30 -22.16 -3.70
C LYS A 276 -5.18 -21.15 -4.04
N PRO A 277 -3.90 -21.58 -4.11
CA PRO A 277 -2.81 -20.75 -4.63
C PRO A 277 -3.04 -20.33 -6.07
N GLY A 278 -2.57 -19.13 -6.40
CA GLY A 278 -2.66 -18.55 -7.73
C GLY A 278 -2.58 -17.03 -7.68
N ARG A 279 -2.30 -16.42 -8.84
CA ARG A 279 -2.14 -14.96 -8.97
C ARG A 279 -3.26 -14.18 -8.26
N ASN A 280 -4.50 -14.64 -8.35
CA ASN A 280 -5.58 -14.21 -7.47
C ASN A 280 -5.90 -15.37 -6.50
N PRO A 281 -5.82 -15.17 -5.17
CA PRO A 281 -5.66 -13.91 -4.46
C PRO A 281 -4.21 -13.48 -4.16
N ASP A 282 -3.20 -14.26 -4.52
CA ASP A 282 -1.86 -14.12 -3.94
C ASP A 282 -1.17 -12.77 -4.26
N ALA A 283 -1.42 -12.16 -5.44
CA ALA A 283 -0.92 -10.83 -5.79
C ALA A 283 -1.45 -9.73 -4.85
N TYR A 284 -2.66 -9.91 -4.31
CA TYR A 284 -3.30 -9.00 -3.36
C TYR A 284 -2.98 -9.31 -1.90
N LEU A 285 -2.41 -10.49 -1.64
CA LEU A 285 -1.90 -10.88 -0.32
C LEU A 285 -0.47 -10.42 -0.08
N PHE A 286 0.21 -9.85 -1.08
CA PHE A 286 1.62 -9.46 -0.99
C PHE A 286 1.93 -8.55 0.22
N ALA A 287 1.27 -7.39 0.33
CA ALA A 287 1.52 -6.47 1.44
C ALA A 287 1.12 -7.03 2.83
N PRO A 288 -0.04 -7.70 3.01
CA PRO A 288 -0.37 -8.38 4.26
C PRO A 288 0.67 -9.42 4.65
N ILE A 289 1.20 -10.17 3.68
CA ILE A 289 2.22 -11.18 3.93
C ILE A 289 3.46 -10.49 4.52
N ILE A 290 3.97 -9.40 3.93
CA ILE A 290 5.14 -8.68 4.47
C ILE A 290 4.97 -8.33 5.96
N ILE A 291 3.82 -7.78 6.33
CA ILE A 291 3.50 -7.37 7.71
C ILE A 291 3.51 -8.58 8.65
N VAL A 292 2.88 -9.67 8.25
CA VAL A 292 2.78 -10.88 9.08
C VAL A 292 4.12 -11.61 9.15
N VAL A 293 4.92 -11.57 8.08
CA VAL A 293 6.13 -12.39 7.93
C VAL A 293 7.19 -12.10 8.99
N ALA A 294 7.31 -10.85 9.45
CA ALA A 294 8.23 -10.45 10.52
C ALA A 294 8.06 -11.27 11.83
N THR A 295 6.96 -12.01 11.96
CA THR A 295 6.64 -12.79 13.16
C THR A 295 6.56 -14.30 12.92
N THR A 296 6.72 -14.80 11.69
CA THR A 296 6.25 -16.15 11.29
C THR A 296 7.13 -17.32 11.74
N LEU A 297 6.49 -18.41 12.14
CA LEU A 297 7.13 -19.70 12.45
C LEU A 297 7.71 -20.35 11.19
N ALA A 298 8.81 -21.09 11.32
CA ALA A 298 9.52 -21.72 10.19
C ALA A 298 8.60 -22.51 9.23
N GLN A 299 7.64 -23.28 9.76
CA GLN A 299 6.67 -24.04 8.95
C GLN A 299 5.72 -23.16 8.10
N ASP A 300 5.47 -21.92 8.52
CA ASP A 300 4.61 -20.98 7.80
C ASP A 300 5.40 -20.24 6.72
N GLN A 301 6.72 -20.05 6.91
CA GLN A 301 7.62 -19.37 5.97
C GLN A 301 7.59 -20.02 4.58
N ASP A 302 7.66 -21.35 4.50
CA ASP A 302 7.61 -22.08 3.21
C ASP A 302 6.29 -21.85 2.46
N THR A 303 5.17 -21.82 3.19
CA THR A 303 3.86 -21.55 2.58
C THR A 303 3.83 -20.14 2.00
N LEU A 304 4.31 -19.15 2.75
CA LEU A 304 4.31 -17.75 2.31
C LEU A 304 5.30 -17.51 1.16
N ARG A 305 6.47 -18.13 1.21
CA ARG A 305 7.44 -18.14 0.11
C ARG A 305 6.82 -18.67 -1.18
N GLN A 306 6.15 -19.83 -1.11
CA GLN A 306 5.48 -20.41 -2.27
C GLN A 306 4.35 -19.53 -2.82
N ARG A 307 3.64 -18.81 -1.94
CA ARG A 307 2.60 -17.86 -2.34
C ARG A 307 3.18 -16.68 -3.11
N ILE A 308 4.23 -16.04 -2.58
CA ILE A 308 4.88 -14.89 -3.23
C ILE A 308 5.50 -15.33 -4.55
N LEU A 309 6.31 -16.39 -4.56
CA LEU A 309 6.98 -16.88 -5.78
C LEU A 309 6.03 -17.55 -6.77
N GLY A 310 4.80 -17.87 -6.35
CA GLY A 310 3.73 -18.29 -7.25
C GLY A 310 3.16 -17.15 -8.10
N VAL A 311 3.45 -15.90 -7.75
CA VAL A 311 3.09 -14.71 -8.51
C VAL A 311 4.28 -14.35 -9.41
N ARG A 312 4.07 -14.43 -10.73
CA ARG A 312 5.16 -14.32 -11.71
C ARG A 312 5.91 -13.00 -11.60
N GLU A 313 5.19 -11.89 -11.47
CA GLU A 313 5.79 -10.56 -11.31
C GLU A 313 6.68 -10.43 -10.06
N CYS A 314 6.53 -11.31 -9.06
CA CYS A 314 7.40 -11.34 -7.87
C CYS A 314 8.64 -12.24 -8.03
N THR A 315 8.76 -13.00 -9.11
CA THR A 315 9.90 -13.91 -9.36
C THR A 315 11.00 -13.28 -10.18
N GLU A 316 10.69 -12.19 -10.89
CA GLU A 316 11.63 -11.52 -11.78
C GLU A 316 12.65 -10.70 -10.97
N PRO A 317 13.97 -10.92 -11.15
CA PRO A 317 15.00 -10.18 -10.42
C PRO A 317 14.90 -8.67 -10.60
N GLY A 318 15.10 -7.92 -9.50
CA GLY A 318 15.03 -6.47 -9.50
C GLY A 318 13.60 -5.90 -9.59
N THR A 319 12.61 -6.70 -9.19
CA THR A 319 11.23 -6.26 -8.95
C THR A 319 10.96 -6.16 -7.44
N VAL A 320 10.00 -5.34 -7.03
CA VAL A 320 9.58 -5.22 -5.61
C VAL A 320 9.31 -6.58 -4.99
N GLY A 321 8.59 -7.45 -5.69
CA GLY A 321 8.25 -8.78 -5.18
C GLY A 321 9.48 -9.65 -4.92
N ASN A 322 10.48 -9.59 -5.81
CA ASN A 322 11.71 -10.34 -5.65
C ASN A 322 12.60 -9.75 -4.54
N ASP A 323 12.79 -8.43 -4.54
CA ASP A 323 13.59 -7.72 -3.53
C ASP A 323 13.05 -8.00 -2.12
N VAL A 324 11.74 -7.88 -1.93
CA VAL A 324 11.07 -8.19 -0.66
C VAL A 324 11.29 -9.64 -0.27
N MET A 325 11.17 -10.60 -1.20
CA MET A 325 11.39 -12.00 -0.87
C MET A 325 12.84 -12.24 -0.38
N LEU A 326 13.84 -11.62 -1.01
CA LEU A 326 15.22 -11.71 -0.57
C LEU A 326 15.41 -11.11 0.83
N GLU A 327 14.81 -9.96 1.12
CA GLU A 327 14.83 -9.34 2.46
C GLU A 327 14.16 -10.23 3.51
N LEU A 328 13.02 -10.85 3.18
CA LEU A 328 12.32 -11.75 4.09
C LEU A 328 13.14 -13.01 4.39
N GLU A 329 13.81 -13.59 3.39
CA GLU A 329 14.68 -14.76 3.58
C GLU A 329 15.85 -14.46 4.51
N ASP A 330 16.43 -13.27 4.38
CA ASP A 330 17.50 -12.76 5.22
C ASP A 330 17.03 -12.49 6.66
N VAL A 331 15.85 -11.89 6.84
CA VAL A 331 15.21 -11.74 8.17
C VAL A 331 14.99 -13.10 8.83
N TRP A 332 14.48 -14.08 8.09
CA TRP A 332 14.27 -15.43 8.61
C TRP A 332 15.57 -16.15 8.94
N ALA A 333 16.63 -15.97 8.16
CA ALA A 333 17.95 -16.52 8.45
C ALA A 333 18.49 -15.96 9.77
N ARG A 334 18.48 -14.63 9.94
CA ARG A 334 18.90 -14.00 11.19
C ARG A 334 18.09 -14.46 12.41
N ALA A 335 16.77 -14.60 12.25
CA ALA A 335 15.90 -15.05 13.34
C ALA A 335 16.21 -16.49 13.78
N ARG A 336 16.62 -17.37 12.85
CA ARG A 336 17.08 -18.73 13.18
C ARG A 336 18.39 -18.69 13.95
N ASP A 337 19.37 -17.93 13.45
CA ASP A 337 20.69 -17.81 14.09
C ASP A 337 20.59 -17.27 15.52
N GLN A 338 19.66 -16.34 15.79
CA GLN A 338 19.40 -15.84 17.15
C GLN A 338 18.78 -16.88 18.08
N LYS A 339 17.91 -17.76 17.57
CA LYS A 339 17.32 -18.85 18.36
C LYS A 339 18.33 -19.95 18.69
N ASP A 340 19.33 -20.13 17.84
CA ASP A 340 20.38 -21.14 17.98
C ASP A 340 21.62 -20.63 18.75
N ASP A 341 21.71 -19.32 19.11
CA ASP A 341 22.79 -18.80 19.96
C ASP A 341 22.58 -19.25 21.43
N PRO A 342 23.51 -20.06 22.01
CA PRO A 342 23.42 -20.56 23.38
C PRO A 342 23.46 -19.47 24.46
N ARG A 343 23.71 -18.21 24.12
CA ARG A 343 23.59 -17.05 25.04
C ARG A 343 22.16 -16.54 25.20
N TYR A 344 21.25 -16.89 24.29
CA TYR A 344 19.83 -16.51 24.33
C TYR A 344 18.90 -17.70 24.59
N GLY A 345 19.40 -18.94 24.49
CA GLY A 345 18.68 -20.17 24.81
C GLY A 345 18.73 -20.57 26.29
N ARG A 346 18.05 -19.81 27.16
CA ARG A 346 17.47 -20.21 28.46
C ARG A 346 16.96 -18.97 29.19
N ILE A 347 15.72 -18.58 28.96
CA ILE A 347 14.85 -17.93 29.97
C ILE A 347 13.45 -18.49 29.80
#